data_AF-A0A016WYJ3-F1
#
_entry.id   AF-A0A016WYJ3-F1
#
_cell.length_a   1.000
_cell.length_b   1.000
_cell.length_c   1.000
_cell.angle_alpha   90.00
_cell.angle_beta   90.00
_cell.angle_gamma   90.00
#
_symmetry.space_group_name_H-M   'P 1'
#
loop_
_entity.id
_entity.type
_entity.pdbx_description
1 polymer ?
#
loop_
_entity_poly.entity_id
_entity_poly.type
_entity_poly.pdbx_seq_one_letter_code
_entity_poly.pdbx_strand_id
1 'polypeptide(L)'
;MLNFVLILAALPVYIDAKLSCKNLEGEDVDWFVALKRPEAVDNSKGTSFVYFDSTKSGWVESEKRITSDASAIGATVSQLYSKDKVSRISHVSINFLAK
;
A
#
# COMPACT_ATOMS: atom_id res chain seq x y z
N MET A 1 -12.26 -4.00 -41.79
CA MET A 1 -11.52 -2.88 -41.17
C MET A 1 -12.16 -2.37 -39.87
N LEU A 2 -13.50 -2.33 -39.76
CA LEU A 2 -14.20 -1.88 -38.54
C LEU A 2 -13.96 -2.77 -37.30
N ASN A 3 -13.88 -4.10 -37.46
CA ASN A 3 -13.64 -5.02 -36.33
C ASN A 3 -12.26 -4.88 -35.67
N PHE A 4 -11.23 -4.45 -36.41
CA PHE A 4 -9.88 -4.31 -35.86
C PHE A 4 -9.76 -3.09 -34.92
N VAL A 5 -10.55 -2.04 -35.20
CA VAL A 5 -10.61 -0.82 -34.38
C VAL A 5 -11.27 -1.11 -33.03
N LEU A 6 -12.32 -1.93 -33.02
CA LEU A 6 -13.03 -2.33 -31.79
C LEU A 6 -12.15 -3.17 -30.84
N ILE A 7 -11.27 -4.02 -31.37
CA ILE A 7 -10.35 -4.84 -30.56
C ILE A 7 -9.26 -3.96 -29.92
N LEU A 8 -8.75 -2.95 -30.63
CA LEU A 8 -7.72 -2.05 -30.10
C LEU A 8 -8.27 -1.11 -29.02
N ALA A 9 -9.55 -0.71 -29.14
CA ALA A 9 -10.23 0.14 -28.15
C ALA A 9 -10.62 -0.60 -26.85
N ALA A 10 -10.66 -1.94 -26.88
CA ALA A 10 -11.00 -2.78 -25.73
C ALA A 10 -9.76 -3.17 -24.88
N LEU A 11 -8.55 -2.81 -25.30
CA LEU A 11 -7.35 -3.04 -24.49
C LEU A 11 -7.34 -2.06 -23.32
N PRO A 12 -7.47 -2.53 -22.06
CA PRO A 12 -7.32 -1.65 -20.92
C PRO A 12 -5.92 -1.03 -20.98
N VAL A 13 -5.88 0.30 -21.05
CA VAL A 13 -4.63 1.04 -20.88
C VAL A 13 -4.24 0.87 -19.43
N TYR A 14 -3.33 -0.07 -19.14
CA TYR A 14 -2.70 -0.20 -17.85
C TYR A 14 -1.82 1.04 -17.64
N ILE A 15 -2.39 2.07 -17.04
CA ILE A 15 -1.61 3.17 -16.49
C ILE A 15 -1.00 2.60 -15.21
N ASP A 16 0.24 2.13 -15.30
CA ASP A 16 1.04 1.75 -14.14
C ASP A 16 1.26 3.01 -13.30
N ALA A 17 0.50 3.13 -12.22
CA ALA A 17 0.72 4.16 -11.23
C ALA A 17 2.00 3.79 -10.46
N LYS A 18 3.09 4.50 -10.76
CA LYS A 18 4.40 4.32 -10.08
C LYS A 18 4.35 4.40 -8.56
N LEU A 19 3.27 4.96 -8.00
CA LEU A 19 2.99 5.01 -6.58
C LEU A 19 1.56 4.54 -6.36
N SER A 20 1.41 3.49 -5.57
CA SER A 20 0.13 2.92 -5.16
C SER A 20 0.20 2.50 -3.69
N CYS A 21 -0.96 2.42 -3.05
CA CYS A 21 -1.02 1.70 -1.79
C CYS A 21 -0.80 0.21 -2.06
N LYS A 22 -0.01 -0.45 -1.21
CA LYS A 22 0.21 -1.90 -1.29
C LYS A 22 -0.61 -2.61 -0.22
N ASN A 23 -1.27 -3.70 -0.59
CA ASN A 23 -1.97 -4.56 0.38
C ASN A 23 -1.02 -5.50 1.12
N LEU A 24 -1.57 -6.41 1.93
CA LEU A 24 -0.77 -7.37 2.71
C LEU A 24 0.00 -8.36 1.82
N GLU A 25 -0.47 -8.59 0.61
CA GLU A 25 0.15 -9.44 -0.41
C GLU A 25 1.15 -8.67 -1.30
N GLY A 26 1.24 -7.34 -1.14
CA GLY A 26 2.11 -6.47 -1.94
C GLY A 26 1.51 -6.02 -3.28
N GLU A 27 0.21 -6.23 -3.49
CA GLU A 27 -0.52 -5.84 -4.69
C GLU A 27 -1.08 -4.41 -4.57
N ASP A 28 -1.39 -3.79 -5.71
CA ASP A 28 -1.94 -2.44 -5.76
C ASP A 28 -3.39 -2.40 -5.26
N VAL A 29 -3.67 -1.45 -4.36
CA VAL A 29 -5.02 -1.10 -3.91
C VAL A 29 -5.21 0.42 -3.90
N ASP A 30 -6.46 0.86 -4.04
CA ASP A 30 -6.79 2.29 -4.01
C ASP A 30 -6.58 2.90 -2.61
N TRP A 31 -6.85 2.11 -1.56
CA TRP A 31 -6.74 2.54 -0.17
C TRP A 31 -6.58 1.34 0.76
N PHE A 32 -6.02 1.60 1.93
CA PHE A 32 -6.14 0.72 3.09
C PHE A 32 -6.22 1.53 4.37
N VAL A 33 -6.68 0.89 5.44
CA VAL A 33 -6.62 1.38 6.81
C VAL A 33 -5.86 0.37 7.66
N ALA A 34 -4.96 0.88 8.50
CA ALA A 34 -4.22 0.06 9.45
C ALA A 34 -4.35 0.66 10.85
N LEU A 35 -4.73 -0.16 11.84
CA LEU A 35 -4.80 0.25 13.23
C LEU A 35 -3.69 -0.43 14.01
N LYS A 36 -2.71 0.37 14.45
CA LYS A 36 -1.62 -0.10 15.29
C LYS A 36 -2.17 -0.57 16.63
N ARG A 37 -1.77 -1.76 17.04
CA ARG A 37 -2.17 -2.30 18.34
C ARG A 37 -1.25 -1.77 19.45
N PRO A 38 -1.78 -1.56 20.66
CA PRO A 38 -0.95 -1.17 21.80
C PRO A 38 -0.07 -2.33 22.25
N GLU A 39 1.04 -2.02 22.92
CA GLU A 39 1.93 -3.07 23.45
C GLU A 39 1.26 -3.96 24.50
N ALA A 40 0.25 -3.45 25.22
CA ALA A 40 -0.43 -4.21 26.26
C ALA A 40 -1.28 -5.38 25.75
N VAL A 41 -1.59 -5.46 24.45
CA VAL A 41 -2.52 -6.49 23.90
C VAL A 41 -1.81 -7.67 23.25
N ASP A 42 -0.49 -7.61 23.06
CA ASP A 42 0.31 -8.72 22.57
C ASP A 42 1.82 -8.52 22.81
N ASN A 43 2.62 -9.56 22.55
CA ASN A 43 4.07 -9.49 22.69
C ASN A 43 4.76 -8.79 21.50
N SER A 44 4.04 -7.94 20.74
CA SER A 44 4.59 -7.30 19.55
C SER A 44 5.41 -6.04 19.84
N LYS A 45 5.43 -5.56 21.09
CA LYS A 45 5.99 -4.25 21.45
C LYS A 45 5.30 -3.09 20.70
N GLY A 46 3.99 -3.24 20.46
CA GLY A 46 3.18 -2.25 19.76
C GLY A 46 3.51 -2.08 18.28
N THR A 47 4.03 -3.15 17.63
CA THR A 47 4.36 -3.18 16.20
C THR A 47 3.39 -4.00 15.36
N SER A 48 2.47 -4.75 16.00
CA SER A 48 1.35 -5.41 15.32
C SER A 48 0.27 -4.39 14.95
N PHE A 49 -0.52 -4.74 13.95
CA PHE A 49 -1.64 -3.94 13.49
C PHE A 49 -2.70 -4.82 12.83
N VAL A 50 -3.96 -4.38 12.93
CA VAL A 50 -5.05 -4.91 12.10
C VAL A 50 -5.17 -4.06 10.84
N TYR A 51 -5.64 -4.69 9.77
CA TYR A 51 -5.63 -4.15 8.42
C TYR A 51 -7.01 -4.32 7.75
N PHE A 52 -7.36 -3.37 6.89
CA PHE A 52 -8.55 -3.43 6.06
C PHE A 52 -8.34 -2.68 4.74
N ASP A 53 -8.84 -3.23 3.64
CA ASP A 53 -8.85 -2.62 2.31
C ASP A 53 -10.13 -3.04 1.55
N SER A 54 -10.24 -2.66 0.27
CA SER A 54 -11.36 -3.03 -0.59
C SER A 54 -11.43 -4.52 -0.98
N THR A 55 -10.35 -5.27 -0.79
CA THR A 55 -10.24 -6.70 -1.15
C THR A 55 -10.65 -7.63 -0.01
N LYS A 56 -10.62 -7.16 1.24
CA LYS A 56 -11.01 -7.94 2.41
C LYS A 56 -12.49 -7.73 2.77
N SER A 57 -13.14 -8.76 3.32
CA SER A 57 -14.51 -8.68 3.82
C SER A 57 -14.63 -8.12 5.24
N GLY A 58 -13.51 -7.91 5.93
CA GLY A 58 -13.44 -7.37 7.28
C GLY A 58 -12.00 -7.18 7.75
N TRP A 59 -11.83 -6.74 8.99
CA TRP A 59 -10.51 -6.58 9.60
C TRP A 59 -9.75 -7.89 9.68
N VAL A 60 -8.49 -7.87 9.27
CA VAL A 60 -7.57 -9.01 9.35
C VAL A 60 -6.31 -8.61 10.13
N GLU A 61 -5.73 -9.53 10.90
CA GLU A 61 -4.44 -9.29 11.55
C GLU A 61 -3.33 -9.39 10.51
N SER A 62 -2.41 -8.42 10.49
CA SER A 62 -1.23 -8.49 9.63
C SER A 62 -0.22 -9.50 10.19
N GLU A 63 0.23 -10.44 9.37
CA GLU A 63 1.33 -11.34 9.72
C GLU A 63 2.68 -10.60 9.84
N LYS A 64 2.83 -9.49 9.10
CA LYS A 64 4.04 -8.66 9.11
C LYS A 64 3.89 -7.52 10.10
N ARG A 65 4.99 -7.16 10.77
CA ARG A 65 5.04 -6.00 11.68
C ARG A 65 5.14 -4.70 10.89
N ILE A 66 4.68 -3.60 11.47
CA ILE A 66 4.75 -2.26 10.85
C ILE A 66 6.19 -1.83 10.52
N THR A 67 7.17 -2.39 11.23
CA THR A 67 8.61 -2.15 11.03
C THR A 67 9.22 -2.93 9.87
N SER A 68 8.45 -3.80 9.20
CA SER A 68 8.93 -4.60 8.08
C SER A 68 8.63 -3.89 6.76
N ASP A 69 9.62 -3.81 5.88
CA ASP A 69 9.48 -3.30 4.51
C ASP A 69 8.50 -4.14 3.67
N ALA A 70 8.25 -5.39 4.06
CA ALA A 70 7.28 -6.27 3.42
C ALA A 70 5.85 -6.16 3.99
N SER A 71 5.62 -5.30 4.99
CA SER A 71 4.25 -4.98 5.43
C SER A 71 3.56 -4.09 4.40
N ALA A 72 2.22 -4.08 4.36
CA ALA A 72 1.46 -3.16 3.50
C ALA A 72 1.95 -1.69 3.59
N ILE A 73 2.20 -1.23 4.82
CA ILE A 73 2.72 0.12 5.10
C ILE A 73 4.16 0.28 4.58
N GLY A 74 5.03 -0.67 4.89
CA GLY A 74 6.42 -0.67 4.45
C GLY A 74 6.58 -0.71 2.92
N ALA A 75 5.81 -1.57 2.25
CA ALA A 75 5.79 -1.71 0.81
C ALA A 75 5.21 -0.46 0.12
N THR A 76 4.28 0.23 0.76
CA THR A 76 3.76 1.52 0.27
C THR A 76 4.82 2.62 0.37
N VAL A 77 5.41 2.79 1.56
CA VAL A 77 6.39 3.87 1.81
C VAL A 77 7.70 3.62 1.08
N SER A 78 8.12 2.37 0.91
CA SER A 78 9.39 2.05 0.22
C SER A 78 9.39 2.53 -1.23
N GLN A 79 8.25 2.57 -1.92
CA GLN A 79 8.16 3.11 -3.28
C GLN A 79 8.61 4.58 -3.38
N LEU A 80 8.48 5.37 -2.30
CA LEU A 80 8.93 6.77 -2.25
C LEU A 80 10.45 6.91 -2.14
N TYR A 81 11.13 5.89 -1.60
CA TYR A 81 12.56 5.92 -1.28
C TYR A 81 13.40 4.93 -2.09
N SER A 82 12.76 4.08 -2.91
CA SER A 82 13.41 3.18 -3.84
C SER A 82 14.30 3.96 -4.82
N LYS A 83 15.53 3.46 -5.04
CA LYS A 83 16.58 4.11 -5.83
C LYS A 83 16.33 4.11 -7.33
N ASP A 84 15.24 3.50 -7.79
CA ASP A 84 14.88 3.50 -9.20
C ASP A 84 14.58 4.92 -9.65
N LYS A 85 15.30 5.35 -10.69
CA LYS A 85 15.35 6.71 -11.23
C LYS A 85 13.99 7.15 -11.78
N VAL A 86 13.02 7.41 -10.92
CA VAL A 86 11.81 8.14 -11.27
C VAL A 86 12.15 9.61 -11.10
N SER A 87 12.41 10.28 -12.21
CA SER A 87 12.89 11.67 -12.25
C SER A 87 11.93 12.73 -11.67
N ARG A 88 10.76 12.33 -11.12
CA ARG A 88 9.67 13.24 -10.70
C ARG A 88 8.80 12.72 -9.55
N ILE A 89 9.37 12.07 -8.52
CA ILE A 89 8.64 11.85 -7.27
C ILE A 89 9.04 12.94 -6.28
N SER A 90 8.06 13.62 -5.69
CA SER A 90 8.25 14.59 -4.61
C SER A 90 7.29 14.24 -3.48
N HIS A 91 7.78 14.22 -2.25
CA HIS A 91 6.98 13.93 -1.06
C HIS A 91 7.18 15.03 -0.02
N VAL A 92 6.18 15.20 0.84
CA VAL A 92 6.24 16.11 2.00
C VAL A 92 5.88 15.29 3.22
N SER A 93 6.80 15.24 4.19
CA SER A 93 6.57 14.56 5.48
C SER A 93 6.15 15.59 6.52
N ILE A 94 4.95 15.43 7.08
CA ILE A 94 4.42 16.29 8.13
C ILE A 94 4.26 15.43 9.39
N ASN A 95 5.00 15.76 10.43
CA ASN A 95 4.91 15.08 11.72
C ASN A 95 4.02 15.90 12.67
N PHE A 96 2.91 15.29 13.10
CA PHE A 96 2.10 15.81 14.19
C PHE A 96 2.60 15.21 15.50
N LEU A 97 3.17 16.04 16.36
CA LEU A 97 3.45 15.65 17.74
C LEU A 97 2.12 15.68 18.50
N ALA A 98 1.57 14.50 18.80
CA ALA A 98 0.48 14.38 19.76
C ALA A 98 0.99 14.87 21.11
N LYS A 99 0.34 15.92 21.65
CA LYS A 99 0.62 16.48 22.96
C LYS A 99 0.01 15.62 24.07
#